data_AF-A0A0B1S086-F1
#
_entry.id   AF-A0A0B1S086-F1
#
_cell.length_a   1.000
_cell.length_b   1.000
_cell.length_c   1.000
_cell.angle_alpha   90.00
_cell.angle_beta   90.00
_cell.angle_gamma   90.00
#
_symmetry.space_group_name_H-M   'P 1'
#
loop_
_entity.id
_entity.type
_entity.pdbx_description
1 polymer ?
#
loop_
_entity_poly.entity_id
_entity_poly.type
_entity_poly.pdbx_seq_one_letter_code
_entity_poly.pdbx_strand_id
1 'polypeptide(L)'
;MECTEKTENDIKGGTLIDISGQLMHLEIPQVPPEHLDEFCSTRTFKIFNTNNIWVNLRSVKERLDTISSEIITLNGRGVIQLETSIGGCIRNFPRAYCKWLLVA
;
A
#
# COMPACT_ATOMS: atom_id res chain seq x y z
N MET A 1 6.51 2.06 7.53
CA MET A 1 5.03 2.16 7.51
C MET A 1 4.51 1.39 8.70
N GLU A 2 3.55 1.92 9.44
CA GLU A 2 2.91 1.12 10.49
C GLU A 2 1.75 0.31 9.90
N CYS A 3 1.62 -0.93 10.37
CA CYS A 3 0.61 -1.86 9.91
C CYS A 3 -0.11 -2.45 11.14
N THR A 4 -1.35 -2.86 10.97
CA THR A 4 -2.13 -3.56 11.99
C THR A 4 -2.69 -4.88 11.43
N GLU A 5 -3.27 -5.71 12.30
CA GLU A 5 -3.94 -6.94 11.87
C GLU A 5 -5.19 -6.61 11.06
N LYS A 6 -5.35 -7.31 9.93
CA LYS A 6 -6.51 -7.12 9.05
C LYS A 6 -7.75 -7.75 9.69
N THR A 7 -8.82 -6.98 9.80
CA THR A 7 -10.14 -7.44 10.28
C THR A 7 -11.13 -7.57 9.12
N GLU A 8 -12.30 -8.17 9.39
CA GLU A 8 -13.38 -8.28 8.40
C GLU A 8 -13.93 -6.92 7.94
N ASN A 9 -13.71 -5.85 8.72
CA ASN A 9 -14.13 -4.49 8.37
C ASN A 9 -13.14 -3.81 7.42
N ASP A 10 -11.92 -4.33 7.29
CA ASP A 10 -10.85 -3.75 6.47
C ASP A 10 -10.96 -4.21 5.00
N ILE A 11 -12.18 -4.08 4.47
CA ILE A 11 -12.54 -4.45 3.10
C ILE A 11 -11.98 -3.43 2.10
N LYS A 12 -11.78 -2.17 2.52
CA LYS A 12 -11.29 -1.08 1.68
C LYS A 12 -9.96 -0.58 2.21
N GLY A 13 -8.91 -0.68 1.40
CA GLY A 13 -7.58 -0.17 1.70
C GLY A 13 -6.50 -1.04 1.09
N GLY A 14 -5.29 -0.93 1.62
CA GLY A 14 -4.11 -1.61 1.11
C GLY A 14 -3.43 -2.51 2.13
N THR A 15 -2.67 -3.46 1.61
CA THR A 15 -1.77 -4.32 2.38
C THR A 15 -0.33 -4.11 1.92
N LEU A 16 0.63 -4.61 2.69
CA LEU A 16 2.02 -4.68 2.24
C LEU A 16 2.35 -6.09 1.79
N ILE A 17 3.04 -6.17 0.66
CA ILE A 17 3.54 -7.42 0.09
C ILE A 17 5.05 -7.30 -0.15
N ASP A 18 5.71 -8.44 -0.23
CA ASP A 18 7.09 -8.54 -0.68
C ASP A 18 7.12 -9.13 -2.09
N ILE A 19 7.74 -8.41 -3.01
CA ILE A 19 8.03 -8.89 -4.36
C ILE A 19 9.55 -8.88 -4.53
N SER A 20 10.15 -10.08 -4.57
CA SER A 20 11.59 -10.26 -4.77
C SER A 20 12.49 -9.49 -3.79
N GLY A 21 12.09 -9.40 -2.52
CA GLY A 21 12.81 -8.70 -1.46
C GLY A 21 12.55 -7.20 -1.41
N GLN A 22 11.59 -6.69 -2.20
CA GLN A 22 11.17 -5.31 -2.20
C GLN A 22 9.74 -5.18 -1.66
N LEU A 23 9.56 -4.33 -0.64
CA LEU A 23 8.24 -4.02 -0.12
C LEU A 23 7.44 -3.18 -1.11
N MET A 24 6.20 -3.60 -1.34
CA MET A 24 5.22 -2.90 -2.17
C MET A 24 3.90 -2.76 -1.43
N HIS A 25 3.16 -1.69 -1.75
CA HIS A 25 1.81 -1.47 -1.26
C HIS A 25 0.82 -1.88 -2.33
N LEU A 26 -0.07 -2.81 -1.99
CA LEU A 26 -1.09 -3.34 -2.88
C LEU A 26 -2.47 -2.89 -2.39
N GLU A 27 -3.20 -2.19 -3.25
CA GLU A 27 -4.55 -1.71 -3.05
C GLU A 27 -5.54 -2.43 -3.99
N ILE A 28 -6.81 -2.45 -3.58
CA ILE A 28 -7.90 -3.13 -4.31
C ILE A 28 -7.95 -2.77 -5.81
N PRO A 29 -7.84 -1.50 -6.24
CA PRO A 29 -7.92 -1.17 -7.67
C PRO A 29 -6.81 -1.79 -8.52
N GLN A 30 -5.72 -2.25 -7.90
CA GLN A 30 -4.61 -2.93 -8.57
C GLN A 30 -4.82 -4.45 -8.67
N VAL A 31 -5.83 -5.00 -7.98
CA VAL A 31 -6.10 -6.44 -7.92
C VAL A 31 -7.09 -6.82 -9.04
N PRO A 32 -6.76 -7.80 -9.89
CA PRO A 32 -7.70 -8.32 -10.89
C PRO A 32 -9.01 -8.82 -10.24
N PRO A 33 -10.18 -8.63 -10.86
CA PRO A 33 -11.47 -9.00 -10.29
C PRO A 33 -11.56 -10.44 -9.78
N GLU A 34 -10.90 -11.38 -10.47
CA GLU A 34 -10.83 -12.81 -10.14
C GLU A 34 -10.08 -13.13 -8.84
N HIS A 35 -9.24 -12.19 -8.35
CA HIS A 35 -8.45 -12.35 -7.13
C HIS A 35 -8.95 -11.50 -5.96
N LEU A 36 -10.08 -10.80 -6.11
CA LEU A 36 -10.61 -9.91 -5.07
C LEU A 36 -10.98 -10.65 -3.78
N ASP A 37 -11.57 -11.85 -3.89
CA ASP A 37 -11.95 -12.64 -2.72
C ASP A 37 -10.71 -13.07 -1.91
N GLU A 38 -9.63 -13.44 -2.60
CA GLU A 38 -8.35 -13.77 -1.98
C GLU A 38 -7.70 -12.54 -1.33
N PHE A 39 -7.77 -11.38 -1.98
CA PHE A 39 -7.26 -10.13 -1.42
C PHE A 39 -8.02 -9.70 -0.16
N CYS A 40 -9.35 -9.86 -0.16
CA CYS A 40 -10.20 -9.54 0.99
C CYS A 40 -10.02 -10.53 2.15
N SER A 41 -9.56 -11.74 1.89
CA SER A 41 -9.34 -12.78 2.89
C SER A 41 -8.28 -12.39 3.93
N THR A 42 -8.68 -12.37 5.20
CA THR A 42 -7.79 -12.22 6.36
C THR A 42 -6.84 -13.41 6.55
N ARG A 43 -7.11 -14.54 5.87
CA ARG A 43 -6.23 -15.73 5.91
C ARG A 43 -5.00 -15.57 5.02
N THR A 44 -5.16 -14.90 3.88
CA THR A 44 -4.09 -14.68 2.90
C THR A 44 -3.31 -13.41 3.27
N PHE A 45 -4.00 -12.28 3.37
CA PHE A 45 -3.40 -11.00 3.73
C PHE A 45 -3.77 -10.64 5.17
N LYS A 46 -2.81 -10.79 6.07
CA LYS A 46 -3.02 -10.61 7.52
C LYS A 46 -2.78 -9.18 8.01
N ILE A 47 -2.18 -8.34 7.18
CA ILE A 47 -1.83 -6.97 7.54
C ILE A 47 -2.62 -5.95 6.75
N PHE A 48 -2.90 -4.84 7.41
CA PHE A 48 -3.54 -3.67 6.84
C PHE A 48 -2.68 -2.43 7.09
N ASN A 49 -2.51 -1.59 6.06
CA ASN A 49 -1.81 -0.32 6.17
C ASN A 49 -2.66 0.69 6.95
N THR A 50 -2.14 1.22 8.07
CA THR A 50 -2.87 2.22 8.87
C THR A 50 -2.76 3.65 8.34
N ASN A 51 -1.95 3.85 7.29
CA ASN A 51 -1.53 5.15 6.77
C ASN A 51 -0.70 6.01 7.74
N ASN A 52 -0.24 5.43 8.86
CA ASN A 52 0.78 6.05 9.71
C ASN A 52 2.17 5.81 9.08
N ILE A 53 2.72 6.84 8.45
CA ILE A 53 3.96 6.74 7.68
C ILE A 53 5.02 7.66 8.27
N TRP A 54 6.12 7.06 8.67
CA TRP A 54 7.33 7.75 9.11
C TRP A 54 8.35 7.74 7.99
N VAL A 55 8.89 8.91 7.66
CA VAL A 55 9.82 9.08 6.55
C VAL A 55 11.01 9.95 6.93
N ASN A 56 12.20 9.58 6.42
CA ASN A 56 13.39 10.41 6.54
C ASN A 56 13.40 11.47 5.42
N LEU A 57 13.29 12.75 5.80
CA LEU A 57 13.22 13.86 4.85
C LEU A 57 14.48 14.03 3.98
N ARG A 58 15.67 13.63 4.47
CA ARG A 58 16.90 13.66 3.65
C ARG A 58 16.81 12.62 2.53
N SER A 59 16.37 11.41 2.86
CA SER A 59 16.17 10.35 1.87
C SER A 59 15.12 10.72 0.81
N VAL A 60 14.08 11.47 1.19
CA VAL A 60 13.06 12.00 0.26
C VAL A 60 13.69 13.05 -0.65
N LYS A 61 14.41 14.03 -0.09
CA LYS A 61 15.08 15.08 -0.87
C LYS A 61 16.03 14.50 -1.92
N GLU A 62 16.80 13.46 -1.57
CA GLU A 62 17.70 12.75 -2.49
C GLU A 62 16.99 12.06 -3.65
N ARG A 63 15.70 11.74 -3.50
CA ARG A 63 14.93 10.92 -4.45
C ARG A 63 13.76 11.68 -5.07
N LEU A 64 13.64 12.98 -4.82
CA LEU A 64 12.47 13.77 -5.21
C LEU A 64 12.16 13.62 -6.71
N ASP A 65 13.21 13.64 -7.54
CA ASP A 65 13.11 13.56 -9.00
C ASP A 65 12.93 12.12 -9.53
N THR A 66 13.15 11.11 -8.69
CA THR A 66 13.14 9.68 -9.07
C THR A 66 12.05 8.86 -8.40
N ILE A 67 11.30 9.45 -7.44
CA ILE A 67 10.18 8.76 -6.79
C ILE A 67 9.13 8.42 -7.85
N SER A 68 8.73 7.15 -7.86
CA SER A 68 7.63 6.65 -8.70
C SER A 68 6.57 6.03 -7.82
N SER A 69 5.30 6.26 -8.15
CA SER A 69 4.17 5.56 -7.56
C SER A 69 3.32 4.97 -8.67
N GLU A 70 2.56 3.93 -8.34
CA GLU A 70 1.60 3.36 -9.29
C GLU A 70 0.40 4.30 -9.44
N ILE A 71 -0.08 4.42 -10.68
CA ILE A 71 -1.26 5.22 -10.98
C ILE A 71 -2.49 4.36 -10.73
N ILE A 72 -3.32 4.80 -9.79
CA ILE A 72 -4.62 4.21 -9.51
C ILE A 72 -5.63 4.92 -10.42
N THR A 73 -6.29 4.16 -11.28
CA THR A 73 -7.29 4.69 -12.21
C THR A 73 -8.69 4.30 -11.74
N LEU A 74 -9.53 5.29 -11.47
CA LEU A 74 -10.93 5.09 -11.12
C LEU A 74 -11.82 5.60 -12.25
N ASN A 75 -12.62 4.68 -12.79
CA ASN A 75 -13.59 4.98 -13.85
C ASN A 75 -14.99 5.07 -13.25
N GLY A 76 -15.60 6.26 -13.28
CA GLY A 76 -16.94 6.46 -12.75
C GLY A 76 -17.66 7.64 -13.37
N ARG A 77 -18.97 7.54 -13.57
CA ARG A 77 -19.88 8.66 -13.98
C ARG A 77 -19.35 9.56 -15.11
N GLY A 78 -18.70 9.00 -16.12
CA GLY A 78 -18.18 9.75 -17.27
C GLY A 78 -16.91 10.56 -17.01
N VAL A 79 -16.23 10.34 -15.88
CA VAL A 79 -14.92 10.92 -15.57
C VAL A 79 -13.88 9.84 -15.34
N ILE A 80 -12.62 10.18 -15.62
CA ILE A 80 -11.44 9.37 -15.29
C ILE A 80 -10.69 10.12 -14.20
N GLN A 81 -10.47 9.45 -13.07
CA GLN A 81 -9.71 9.97 -11.94
C GLN A 81 -8.41 9.20 -11.83
N LEU A 82 -7.29 9.92 -11.85
CA LEU A 82 -5.94 9.39 -11.72
C LEU A 82 -5.40 9.80 -10.35
N GLU A 83 -5.03 8.82 -9.55
CA GLU A 83 -4.53 9.02 -8.19
C GLU A 83 -3.22 8.27 -7.96
N THR A 84 -2.53 8.66 -6.90
CA THR A 84 -1.40 7.91 -6.36
C THR A 84 -1.55 7.80 -4.87
N SER A 85 -1.11 6.67 -4.31
CA SER A 85 -1.04 6.45 -2.88
C SER A 85 0.36 6.74 -2.34
N ILE A 86 0.46 7.44 -1.21
CA ILE A 86 1.73 7.65 -0.52
C ILE A 86 2.33 6.33 -0.03
N GLY A 87 1.48 5.33 0.26
CA GLY A 87 1.92 3.98 0.59
C GLY A 87 2.63 3.29 -0.59
N GLY A 88 2.15 3.54 -1.82
CA GLY A 88 2.78 3.05 -3.06
C GLY A 88 4.22 3.50 -3.24
N CYS A 89 4.62 4.62 -2.62
CA CYS A 89 5.98 5.13 -2.69
C CYS A 89 6.98 4.31 -1.85
N ILE A 90 6.55 3.38 -0.99
CA ILE A 90 7.43 2.61 -0.10
C ILE A 90 8.55 1.87 -0.85
N ARG A 91 8.25 1.39 -2.06
CA ARG A 91 9.20 0.66 -2.92
C ARG A 91 10.44 1.48 -3.29
N ASN A 92 10.34 2.82 -3.31
CA ASN A 92 11.46 3.69 -3.67
C ASN A 92 12.55 3.79 -2.59
N PHE A 93 12.32 3.19 -1.40
CA PHE A 93 13.20 3.30 -0.25
C PHE A 93 13.76 1.91 0.13
N PRO A 94 15.03 1.60 -0.21
CA PRO A 94 15.62 0.27 0.03
C PRO A 94 15.69 -0.17 1.50
N ARG A 95 15.64 0.80 2.43
CA ARG A 95 15.67 0.55 3.89
C ARG A 95 14.29 0.72 4.53
N ALA A 96 13.22 0.60 3.75
CA ALA A 96 11.86 0.63 4.26
C ALA A 96 11.52 -0.66 5.02
N TYR A 97 10.66 -0.54 6.02
CA TYR A 97 10.13 -1.67 6.77
C TYR A 97 8.70 -1.39 7.25
N CYS A 98 7.93 -2.46 7.46
CA CYS A 98 6.67 -2.42 8.18
C CYS A 98 6.94 -2.54 9.68
N LYS A 99 6.30 -1.70 10.49
CA LYS A 99 6.27 -1.81 11.94
C LYS A 99 4.87 -2.22 12.36
N TRP A 100 4.75 -3.35 13.06
CA TRP A 100 3.48 -3.80 13.59
C TRP A 100 3.06 -2.96 14.78
N LEU A 101 1.83 -2.45 14.74
CA LEU A 101 1.15 -1.89 15.89
C LEU A 101 0.56 -3.03 16.70
N LEU A 102 1.16 -3.31 17.85
CA LEU A 102 0.52 -4.09 18.90
C LEU A 102 -0.49 -3.15 19.57
N VAL A 103 -1.78 -3.35 19.30
CA VAL A 103 -2.83 -2.72 20.09
C VAL A 103 -2.88 -3.50 21.40
N ALA A 104 -2.41 -2.87 22.48
CA ALA A 104 -2.44 -3.42 23.83
C ALA A 104 -3.85 -3.33 24.43
#